data_AF-A0A3D1SKV1-F1
#
_entry.id   AF-A0A3D1SKV1-F1
#
_cell.length_a   1.000
_cell.length_b   1.000
_cell.length_c   1.000
_cell.angle_alpha   90.00
_cell.angle_beta   90.00
_cell.angle_gamma   90.00
#
_symmetry.space_group_name_H-M   'P 1'
#
loop_
_entity.id
_entity.type
_entity.pdbx_description
1 polymer ?
#
loop_
_entity_poly.entity_id
_entity_poly.type
_entity_poly.pdbx_seq_one_letter_code
_entity_poly.pdbx_strand_id
1 'polypeptide(L)'
;WDAMLSAYESGAVIAGSSAGAMVMCQYYFDPGKGQVVEGLGLLPNTCVLPHHNTFGKGWASRLTNLLPNAVLLGIDEQTGMFDDGQEGKKAGWRVYGKGAVTLYRNGHSTVYRSGLAFKEDFTVI
;
A
#
# COMPACT_ATOMS: atom_id res chain seq x y z
N TRP A 1 17.48 7.93 -4.56
CA TRP A 1 16.40 8.25 -3.61
C TRP A 1 16.90 8.18 -2.16
N ASP A 2 18.21 8.01 -1.98
CA ASP A 2 18.91 7.92 -0.70
C ASP A 2 18.72 9.15 0.19
N ALA A 3 18.60 10.36 -0.39
CA ALA A 3 18.27 11.56 0.38
C ALA A 3 16.88 11.49 1.02
N MET A 4 15.90 10.86 0.36
CA MET A 4 14.57 10.64 0.94
C MET A 4 14.64 9.64 2.09
N LEU A 5 15.39 8.55 1.92
CA LEU A 5 15.65 7.58 3.00
C LEU A 5 16.31 8.24 4.20
N SER A 6 17.39 8.98 3.99
CA SER A 6 18.11 9.66 5.06
C SER A 6 17.21 10.65 5.81
N ALA A 7 16.34 11.38 5.10
CA ALA A 7 15.35 12.24 5.73
C ALA A 7 14.33 11.44 6.57
N TYR A 8 13.83 10.31 6.04
CA TYR A 8 12.90 9.43 6.76
C TYR A 8 13.53 8.81 8.02
N GLU A 9 14.76 8.31 7.90
CA GLU A 9 15.57 7.82 9.02
C GLU A 9 15.85 8.91 10.07
N SER A 10 15.84 10.18 9.65
CA SER A 10 15.96 11.36 10.51
C SER A 10 14.60 11.87 11.05
N GLY A 11 13.51 11.13 10.83
CA GLY A 11 12.17 11.43 11.38
C GLY A 11 11.23 12.18 10.43
N ALA A 12 11.60 12.41 9.17
CA ALA A 12 10.66 12.94 8.18
C ALA A 12 9.59 11.91 7.82
N VAL A 13 8.44 12.37 7.31
CA VAL A 13 7.41 11.51 6.73
C VAL A 13 7.63 11.38 5.23
N ILE A 14 7.56 10.14 4.73
CA ILE A 14 7.45 9.88 3.29
C ILE A 14 6.00 9.53 2.97
N ALA A 15 5.43 10.20 1.98
CA ALA A 15 4.09 9.93 1.48
C ALA A 15 4.08 9.97 -0.05
N GLY A 16 3.30 9.08 -0.66
CA GLY A 16 3.11 8.99 -2.10
C GLY A 16 1.62 8.94 -2.45
N SER A 17 1.26 9.46 -3.63
CA SER A 17 -0.10 9.40 -4.16
C SER A 17 -0.09 8.74 -5.53
N SER A 18 -1.10 7.91 -5.81
CA SER A 18 -1.23 7.17 -7.07
C SER A 18 0.07 6.44 -7.43
N ALA A 19 0.72 6.75 -8.56
CA ALA A 19 2.02 6.19 -8.95
C ALA A 19 3.11 6.34 -7.88
N GLY A 20 3.10 7.44 -7.11
CA GLY A 20 4.04 7.64 -5.99
C GLY A 20 3.82 6.64 -4.86
N ALA A 21 2.57 6.26 -4.57
CA ALA A 21 2.27 5.23 -3.58
C ALA A 21 2.66 3.84 -4.10
N MET A 22 2.44 3.58 -5.39
CA MET A 22 2.80 2.34 -6.04
C MET A 22 4.30 2.06 -5.93
N VAL A 23 5.15 3.01 -6.35
CA VAL A 23 6.61 2.80 -6.36
C VAL A 23 7.22 2.69 -4.96
N MET A 24 6.54 3.10 -3.89
CA MET A 24 7.04 2.94 -2.52
C MET A 24 6.92 1.51 -1.99
N CYS A 25 6.05 0.70 -2.59
CA CYS A 25 5.88 -0.71 -2.22
C CYS A 25 7.07 -1.56 -2.70
N GLN A 26 7.17 -2.80 -2.21
CA GLN A 26 8.09 -3.78 -2.78
C GLN A 26 7.74 -4.08 -4.23
N TYR A 27 6.46 -4.24 -4.55
CA TYR A 27 6.00 -4.50 -5.90
C TYR A 27 5.07 -3.40 -6.38
N TYR A 28 5.10 -3.11 -7.69
CA TYR A 28 4.06 -2.33 -8.33
C TYR A 28 3.64 -2.95 -9.67
N PHE A 29 2.39 -2.69 -10.06
CA PHE A 29 1.88 -3.10 -11.37
C PHE A 29 2.07 -1.97 -12.38
N ASP A 30 2.80 -2.23 -13.48
CA ASP A 30 2.86 -1.34 -14.64
C ASP A 30 1.70 -1.68 -15.58
N PRO A 31 0.62 -0.87 -15.62
CA PRO A 31 -0.54 -1.17 -16.47
C PRO A 31 -0.24 -1.00 -17.97
N GLY A 32 0.76 -0.17 -18.33
CA GLY A 32 1.15 0.04 -19.72
C GLY A 32 1.86 -1.17 -20.33
N LYS A 33 2.61 -1.90 -19.50
CA LYS A 33 3.29 -3.14 -19.89
C LYS A 33 2.57 -4.41 -19.42
N GLY A 34 1.55 -4.25 -18.57
CA GLY A 34 0.81 -5.36 -17.99
C GLY A 34 1.69 -6.30 -17.16
N GLN A 35 2.67 -5.78 -16.41
CA GLN A 35 3.62 -6.61 -15.64
C GLN A 35 3.79 -6.08 -14.23
N VAL A 36 4.23 -6.96 -13.32
CA VAL A 36 4.65 -6.57 -11.97
C VAL A 36 6.16 -6.29 -12.00
N VAL A 37 6.57 -5.24 -11.31
CA VAL A 37 7.96 -4.77 -11.23
C VAL A 37 8.32 -4.49 -9.77
N GLU A 38 9.60 -4.60 -9.43
CA GLU A 38 10.14 -4.17 -8.14
C GLU A 38 10.08 -2.65 -8.00
N GLY A 39 9.57 -2.18 -6.85
CA GLY A 39 9.55 -0.79 -6.45
C GLY A 39 10.76 -0.42 -5.60
N LEU A 40 10.59 0.61 -4.78
CA LEU A 40 11.63 1.11 -3.86
C LEU A 40 11.68 0.32 -2.54
N GLY A 41 10.65 -0.48 -2.23
CA GLY A 41 10.66 -1.39 -1.08
C GLY A 41 10.60 -0.69 0.28
N LEU A 42 10.09 0.55 0.38
CA LEU A 42 9.89 1.21 1.68
C LEU A 42 8.83 0.50 2.54
N LEU A 43 7.84 -0.09 1.86
CA LEU A 43 6.84 -0.97 2.43
C LEU A 43 7.05 -2.40 1.86
N PRO A 44 7.67 -3.32 2.61
CA PRO A 44 7.93 -4.68 2.14
C PRO A 44 6.63 -5.46 1.90
N ASN A 45 6.69 -6.57 1.17
CA ASN A 45 5.57 -7.50 0.93
C ASN A 45 4.24 -6.85 0.48
N THR A 46 4.29 -5.72 -0.23
CA THR A 46 3.09 -4.97 -0.62
C THR A 46 3.04 -4.62 -2.09
N CYS A 47 1.82 -4.39 -2.58
CA CYS A 47 1.53 -3.76 -3.87
C CYS A 47 0.27 -2.89 -3.75
N VAL A 48 0.37 -1.60 -4.06
CA VAL A 48 -0.79 -0.68 -4.05
C VAL A 48 -1.59 -0.77 -5.35
N LEU A 49 -2.91 -0.79 -5.22
CA LEU A 49 -3.90 -0.66 -6.29
C LEU A 49 -4.58 0.71 -6.11
N PRO A 50 -4.05 1.78 -6.71
CA PRO A 50 -4.60 3.12 -6.54
C PRO A 50 -5.92 3.28 -7.31
N HIS A 51 -6.67 4.34 -7.00
CA HIS A 51 -7.98 4.60 -7.63
C HIS A 51 -8.88 3.37 -7.58
N HIS A 52 -8.89 2.70 -6.42
CA HIS A 52 -9.45 1.38 -6.27
C HIS A 52 -10.97 1.34 -6.52
N ASN A 53 -11.69 2.39 -6.11
CA ASN A 53 -13.11 2.59 -6.38
C ASN A 53 -13.45 2.93 -7.84
N THR A 54 -12.46 3.10 -8.72
CA THR A 54 -12.68 3.33 -10.15
C THR A 54 -12.14 2.16 -10.97
N PHE A 55 -10.84 2.12 -11.25
CA PHE A 55 -10.22 1.09 -12.09
C PHE A 55 -9.29 0.15 -11.32
N GLY A 56 -8.70 0.59 -10.20
CA GLY A 56 -7.66 -0.18 -9.49
C GLY A 56 -8.15 -1.55 -9.00
N LYS A 57 -9.42 -1.65 -8.56
CA LYS A 57 -10.03 -2.92 -8.14
C LYS A 57 -10.03 -3.98 -9.23
N GLY A 58 -10.08 -3.58 -10.51
CA GLY A 58 -10.02 -4.50 -11.64
C GLY A 58 -8.71 -5.29 -11.72
N TRP A 59 -7.65 -4.86 -11.05
CA TRP A 59 -6.36 -5.55 -11.03
C TRP A 59 -6.26 -6.61 -9.93
N ALA A 60 -7.14 -6.58 -8.92
CA ALA A 60 -7.00 -7.38 -7.70
C ALA A 60 -6.88 -8.88 -7.97
N SER A 61 -7.83 -9.47 -8.72
CA SER A 61 -7.79 -10.92 -9.00
C SER A 61 -6.51 -11.35 -9.72
N ARG A 62 -6.07 -10.57 -10.71
CA ARG A 62 -4.83 -10.85 -11.44
C ARG A 62 -3.61 -10.75 -10.53
N LEU A 63 -3.53 -9.68 -9.73
CA LEU A 63 -2.39 -9.44 -8.87
C LEU A 63 -2.33 -10.42 -7.70
N THR A 64 -3.46 -10.90 -7.18
CA THR A 64 -3.48 -11.95 -6.16
C THR A 64 -2.85 -13.25 -6.70
N ASN A 65 -3.05 -13.55 -7.99
CA ASN A 65 -2.42 -14.72 -8.61
C ASN A 65 -0.93 -14.51 -8.90
N LEU A 66 -0.52 -13.29 -9.29
CA LEU A 66 0.88 -12.98 -9.60
C LEU A 66 1.74 -12.78 -8.33
N LEU A 67 1.11 -12.31 -7.25
CA LEU A 67 1.75 -12.01 -5.97
C LEU A 67 1.01 -12.71 -4.82
N PRO A 68 0.98 -14.06 -4.78
CA PRO A 68 0.16 -14.81 -3.84
C PRO A 68 0.50 -14.58 -2.36
N ASN A 69 1.74 -14.16 -2.08
CA ASN A 69 2.24 -13.94 -0.72
C ASN A 69 2.23 -12.46 -0.32
N ALA A 70 2.00 -11.54 -1.27
CA ALA A 70 2.00 -10.10 -0.99
C ALA A 70 0.62 -9.61 -0.53
N VAL A 71 0.63 -8.54 0.24
CA VAL A 71 -0.59 -7.79 0.55
C VAL A 71 -0.87 -6.80 -0.57
N LEU A 72 -2.05 -6.92 -1.18
CA LEU A 72 -2.52 -5.89 -2.09
C LEU A 72 -3.29 -4.83 -1.31
N LEU A 73 -2.94 -3.57 -1.53
CA LEU A 73 -3.56 -2.42 -0.87
C LEU A 73 -4.40 -1.63 -1.87
N GLY A 74 -5.69 -1.95 -1.93
CA GLY A 74 -6.67 -1.16 -2.69
C GLY A 74 -6.98 0.14 -1.97
N ILE A 75 -6.60 1.27 -2.55
CA ILE A 75 -6.84 2.60 -1.97
C ILE A 75 -7.77 3.39 -2.88
N ASP A 76 -8.95 3.73 -2.36
CA ASP A 76 -9.93 4.55 -3.07
C ASP A 76 -9.41 5.98 -3.31
N GLU A 77 -10.00 6.69 -4.27
CA GLU A 77 -9.69 8.11 -4.47
C GLU A 77 -9.99 8.95 -3.21
N GLN A 78 -9.25 10.06 -3.05
CA GLN A 78 -9.37 10.95 -1.89
C GLN A 78 -9.25 10.21 -0.55
N THR A 79 -8.45 9.14 -0.51
CA THR A 79 -8.23 8.26 0.64
C THR A 79 -6.75 7.94 0.77
N GLY A 80 -6.28 7.78 1.99
CA GLY A 80 -4.91 7.34 2.29
C GLY A 80 -4.85 6.55 3.59
N MET A 81 -3.73 5.87 3.80
CA MET A 81 -3.39 5.25 5.08
C MET A 81 -2.04 5.77 5.55
N PHE A 82 -1.93 6.06 6.85
CA PHE A 82 -0.69 6.47 7.49
C PHE A 82 -0.39 5.51 8.63
N ASP A 83 0.89 5.24 8.85
CA ASP A 83 1.35 4.63 10.09
C ASP A 83 1.43 5.75 11.15
N ASP A 84 0.35 5.90 11.92
CA ASP A 84 0.21 6.89 12.99
C ASP A 84 0.34 6.25 14.39
N GLY A 85 0.82 4.99 14.44
CA GLY A 85 1.07 4.24 15.66
C GLY A 85 2.13 4.86 16.57
N GLN A 86 2.10 4.51 17.86
CA GLN A 86 3.08 5.02 18.83
C GLN A 86 4.48 4.48 18.53
N GLU A 87 5.43 5.42 18.43
CA GLU A 87 6.90 5.30 18.28
C GLU A 87 7.43 4.05 17.55
N GLY A 88 7.80 4.26 16.28
CA GLY A 88 8.82 3.47 15.59
C GLY A 88 8.39 2.12 15.01
N LYS A 89 7.12 1.72 15.14
CA LYS A 89 6.61 0.47 14.56
C LYS A 89 5.72 0.75 13.35
N LYS A 90 6.24 0.42 12.15
CA LYS A 90 5.55 0.32 10.83
C LYS A 90 4.39 -0.68 10.82
N ALA A 91 3.49 -0.58 11.78
CA ALA A 91 2.50 -1.62 12.07
C ALA A 91 1.15 -1.06 12.52
N GLY A 92 1.04 0.23 12.84
CA GLY A 92 -0.18 0.85 13.34
C GLY A 92 -0.78 1.77 12.28
N TRP A 93 -1.57 1.21 11.37
CA TRP A 93 -2.10 1.96 10.24
C TRP A 93 -3.50 2.49 10.50
N ARG A 94 -3.75 3.74 10.09
CA ARG A 94 -5.10 4.33 10.11
C ARG A 94 -5.49 4.87 8.75
N VAL A 95 -6.75 4.65 8.39
CA VAL A 95 -7.35 5.16 7.16
C VAL A 95 -7.89 6.57 7.35
N TYR A 96 -7.63 7.44 6.37
CA TYR A 96 -8.12 8.82 6.31
C TYR A 96 -8.71 9.11 4.94
N GLY A 97 -9.55 10.14 4.88
CA GLY A 97 -10.18 10.61 3.65
C GLY A 97 -11.63 10.16 3.50
N LYS A 98 -12.13 10.11 2.26
CA LYS A 98 -13.57 9.91 1.97
C LYS A 98 -13.97 8.46 1.68
N GLY A 99 -13.02 7.63 1.28
CA GLY A 99 -13.26 6.24 0.88
C GLY A 99 -12.76 5.23 1.90
N ALA A 100 -12.27 4.11 1.38
CA ALA A 100 -11.73 3.01 2.17
C ALA A 100 -10.38 2.52 1.65
N VAL A 101 -9.69 1.78 2.50
CA VAL A 101 -8.58 0.91 2.13
C VAL A 101 -9.05 -0.53 2.20
N THR A 102 -8.81 -1.29 1.13
CA THR A 102 -9.10 -2.73 1.05
C THR A 102 -7.79 -3.50 1.03
N LEU A 103 -7.57 -4.36 2.03
CA LEU A 103 -6.45 -5.29 2.07
C LEU A 103 -6.87 -6.59 1.39
N TYR A 104 -6.06 -7.10 0.48
CA TYR A 104 -6.19 -8.45 -0.07
C TYR A 104 -5.02 -9.31 0.38
N ARG A 105 -5.30 -10.47 0.98
CA ARG A 105 -4.29 -11.45 1.41
C ARG A 105 -4.91 -12.85 1.40
N ASN A 106 -4.19 -13.86 0.89
CA ASN A 106 -4.60 -15.26 0.92
C ASN A 106 -6.03 -15.50 0.37
N GLY A 107 -6.43 -14.78 -0.67
CA GLY A 107 -7.77 -14.88 -1.27
C GLY A 107 -8.90 -14.20 -0.48
N HIS A 108 -8.60 -13.58 0.66
CA HIS A 108 -9.55 -12.81 1.46
C HIS A 108 -9.34 -11.32 1.28
N SER A 109 -10.42 -10.55 1.40
CA SER A 109 -10.38 -9.09 1.41
C SER A 109 -10.98 -8.51 2.69
N THR A 110 -10.32 -7.53 3.29
CA THR A 110 -10.81 -6.79 4.47
C THR A 110 -10.84 -5.30 4.16
N VAL A 111 -11.93 -4.62 4.52
CA VAL A 111 -12.16 -3.21 4.20
C VAL A 111 -12.09 -2.36 5.47
N TYR A 112 -11.28 -1.31 5.42
CA TYR A 112 -11.13 -0.32 6.49
C TYR A 112 -11.58 1.05 5.98
N ARG A 113 -12.62 1.61 6.59
CA ARG A 113 -13.13 2.95 6.29
C ARG A 113 -12.33 4.02 7.05
N SER A 114 -12.45 5.26 6.59
CA SER A 114 -11.92 6.44 7.27
C SER A 114 -12.15 6.42 8.79
N GLY A 115 -11.10 6.72 9.55
CA GLY A 115 -11.07 6.69 11.01
C GLY A 115 -10.73 5.33 11.62
N LEU A 116 -10.93 4.22 10.89
CA LEU A 116 -10.57 2.89 11.36
C LEU A 116 -9.06 2.67 11.31
N ALA A 117 -8.55 2.00 12.33
CA ALA A 117 -7.18 1.56 12.42
C ALA A 117 -7.09 0.04 12.26
N PHE A 118 -5.94 -0.43 11.78
CA PHE A 118 -5.60 -1.83 11.71
C PHE A 118 -4.14 -2.06 12.03
N LYS A 119 -3.85 -3.28 12.48
CA LYS A 119 -2.48 -3.72 12.72
C LYS A 119 -2.08 -4.66 11.61
N GLU A 120 -1.02 -4.31 10.91
CA GLU A 120 -0.48 -5.14 9.86
C GLU A 120 1.03 -4.94 9.79
N ASP A 121 1.76 -6.05 9.95
CA ASP A 121 3.20 -6.07 9.79
C ASP A 121 3.51 -6.63 8.42
N PHE A 122 3.84 -5.73 7.50
CA PHE A 122 4.16 -6.10 6.12
C PHE A 122 5.55 -6.74 5.96
N THR A 123 6.30 -6.94 7.04
CA THR A 123 7.60 -7.64 6.98
C THR A 123 7.45 -9.17 7.09
N VAL A 124 6.30 -9.66 7.58
CA VAL A 124 6.05 -11.09 7.78
C VAL A 124 5.39 -11.71 6.54
N ILE A 125 5.96 -12.83 6.06
CA ILE A 125 5.48 -13.63 4.92
C ILE A 125 4.69 -14.83 5.44
#